data_AF-A0A117M8Q6-F1
#
_entry.id   AF-A0A117M8Q6-F1
#
_cell.length_a   1.000
_cell.length_b   1.000
_cell.length_c   1.000
_cell.angle_alpha   90.00
_cell.angle_beta   90.00
_cell.angle_gamma   90.00
#
_symmetry.space_group_name_H-M   'P 1'
#
loop_
_entity.id
_entity.type
_entity.pdbx_description
1 polymer ?
#
loop_
_entity_poly.entity_id
_entity_poly.type
_entity_poly.pdbx_seq_one_letter_code
_entity_poly.pdbx_strand_id
1 'polypeptide(L)'
;MDVGGFPDKDRCGLWKYQKLLPIDDVRDCVTLGEGATPLITSVRLQVKLGSTGRIMLKDETQNPTGTCKDRLRLWVLERLQKSVQEK
;
A
#
# COMPACT_ATOMS: atom_id res chain seq x y z
N MET A 1 -5.14 -19.96 -10.84
CA MET A 1 -5.17 -19.38 -9.49
C MET A 1 -6.57 -18.87 -9.26
N ASP A 2 -7.35 -19.53 -8.41
CA ASP A 2 -8.64 -19.01 -7.97
C ASP A 2 -8.36 -17.81 -7.03
N VAL A 3 -8.78 -16.62 -7.45
CA VAL A 3 -8.59 -15.37 -6.70
C VAL A 3 -9.84 -14.98 -5.90
N GLY A 4 -10.76 -15.93 -5.66
CA GLY A 4 -11.94 -15.71 -4.82
C GLY A 4 -11.62 -14.92 -3.55
N GLY A 5 -12.34 -13.80 -3.35
CA GLY A 5 -12.18 -12.91 -2.20
C GLY A 5 -10.95 -11.99 -2.22
N PHE A 6 -10.31 -11.78 -3.37
CA PHE A 6 -9.20 -10.83 -3.53
C PHE A 6 -9.65 -9.46 -4.09
N PRO A 7 -9.16 -8.33 -3.55
CA PRO A 7 -8.36 -8.21 -2.33
C PRO A 7 -9.20 -8.50 -1.07
N ASP A 8 -8.52 -8.88 0.01
CA ASP A 8 -9.13 -9.21 1.30
C ASP A 8 -9.79 -7.95 1.90
N LYS A 9 -11.13 -7.93 1.95
CA LYS A 9 -11.90 -6.75 2.36
C LYS A 9 -11.86 -6.51 3.88
N ASP A 10 -11.50 -7.52 4.66
CA ASP A 10 -11.44 -7.44 6.11
C ASP A 10 -10.10 -6.87 6.59
N ARG A 11 -9.15 -6.66 5.67
CA ARG A 11 -7.83 -6.09 5.94
C ARG A 11 -7.69 -4.66 5.42
N CYS A 12 -6.95 -3.86 6.17
CA CYS A 12 -6.65 -2.47 5.83
C CYS A 12 -5.32 -2.33 5.07
N GLY A 13 -5.13 -1.16 4.44
CA GLY A 13 -3.82 -0.74 3.94
C GLY A 13 -3.29 -1.59 2.79
N LEU A 14 -2.01 -1.94 2.91
CA LEU A 14 -1.28 -2.83 1.99
C LEU A 14 -1.68 -4.31 2.16
N TRP A 15 -2.04 -4.72 3.38
CA TRP A 15 -2.16 -6.13 3.75
C TRP A 15 -3.36 -6.86 3.15
N LYS A 16 -4.37 -6.13 2.66
CA LYS A 16 -5.45 -6.71 1.84
C LYS A 16 -4.96 -7.39 0.56
N TYR A 17 -3.72 -7.08 0.15
CA TYR A 17 -3.07 -7.66 -1.01
C TYR A 17 -2.12 -8.81 -0.67
N GLN A 18 -2.19 -9.41 0.53
CA GLN A 18 -1.30 -10.49 0.97
C GLN A 18 -1.07 -11.59 -0.08
N LYS A 19 -2.10 -11.97 -0.84
CA LYS A 19 -2.02 -13.00 -1.89
C LYS A 19 -1.07 -12.64 -3.04
N LEU A 20 -0.69 -11.37 -3.17
CA LEU A 20 0.29 -10.87 -4.15
C LEU A 20 1.66 -10.57 -3.53
N LEU A 21 1.77 -10.58 -2.20
CA LEU A 21 2.98 -10.24 -1.49
C LEU A 21 3.77 -11.53 -1.18
N PRO A 22 5.11 -11.50 -1.20
CA PRO A 22 5.94 -12.63 -0.83
C PRO A 22 6.03 -12.72 0.70
N ILE A 23 4.89 -12.95 1.36
CA ILE A 23 4.75 -13.11 2.82
C ILE A 23 3.88 -14.34 3.11
N ASP A 24 4.23 -15.10 4.15
CA ASP A 24 3.50 -16.32 4.53
C ASP A 24 2.24 -15.98 5.35
N ASP A 25 2.38 -15.07 6.31
CA ASP A 25 1.28 -14.60 7.16
C ASP A 25 1.44 -13.10 7.49
N VAL A 26 0.38 -12.32 7.29
CA VAL A 26 0.32 -10.90 7.65
C VAL A 26 0.47 -10.67 9.16
N ARG A 27 0.14 -11.66 10.01
CA ARG A 27 0.31 -11.55 11.48
C ARG A 27 1.77 -11.36 11.88
N ASP A 28 2.71 -11.80 11.06
CA ASP A 28 4.15 -11.64 11.29
C ASP A 28 4.68 -10.28 10.82
N CYS A 29 3.86 -9.49 10.12
CA CYS A 29 4.28 -8.24 9.53
C CYS A 29 4.17 -7.07 10.50
N VAL A 30 5.25 -6.30 10.63
CA VAL A 30 5.25 -5.02 11.32
C VAL A 30 4.53 -3.99 10.43
N THR A 31 3.61 -3.21 11.00
CA THR A 31 2.88 -2.18 10.25
C THR A 31 2.76 -0.88 11.04
N LEU A 32 2.72 0.23 10.33
CA LEU A 32 2.37 1.55 10.87
C LEU A 32 0.98 2.01 10.37
N GLY A 33 0.22 1.13 9.70
CA GLY A 33 -1.05 1.47 9.06
C GLY A 33 -0.89 2.08 7.66
N GLU A 34 0.21 1.79 6.98
CA GLU A 34 0.53 2.29 5.64
C GLU A 34 -0.39 1.74 4.53
N GLY A 35 -0.46 2.50 3.45
CA GLY A 35 -1.36 2.23 2.34
C GLY A 35 -2.75 2.82 2.55
N ALA A 36 -3.74 2.30 1.81
CA ALA A 36 -5.11 2.84 1.77
C ALA A 36 -5.24 4.37 1.56
N THR A 37 -4.20 5.01 1.04
CA THR A 37 -4.14 6.45 0.85
C THR A 37 -5.20 6.98 -0.13
N PRO A 38 -5.67 8.23 0.01
CA PRO A 38 -6.70 8.79 -0.85
C PRO A 38 -6.31 8.82 -2.34
N LEU A 39 -7.31 8.64 -3.20
CA LEU A 39 -7.22 8.92 -4.63
C LEU A 39 -8.14 10.11 -4.93
N ILE A 40 -7.55 11.30 -5.04
CA ILE A 40 -8.25 12.59 -5.05
C ILE A 40 -8.46 13.05 -6.48
N THR A 41 -9.70 13.40 -6.84
CA THR A 41 -9.98 13.97 -8.17
C THR A 41 -9.54 15.44 -8.21
N SER A 42 -8.76 15.82 -9.24
CA SER A 42 -8.26 17.19 -9.38
C SER A 42 -8.89 17.92 -10.56
N VAL A 43 -10.02 18.61 -10.32
CA VAL A 43 -10.74 19.39 -11.33
C VAL A 43 -9.89 20.57 -11.84
N ARG A 44 -9.16 21.24 -10.93
CA ARG A 44 -8.30 22.39 -11.30
C ARG A 44 -7.19 21.98 -12.26
N LEU A 45 -6.58 20.81 -12.07
CA LEU A 45 -5.56 20.30 -13.00
C LEU A 45 -6.17 19.88 -14.33
N GLN A 46 -7.37 19.29 -14.35
CA GLN A 46 -8.06 18.94 -15.59
C GLN A 46 -8.25 20.17 -16.48
N VAL A 47 -8.82 21.25 -15.92
CA VAL A 47 -9.03 22.52 -16.64
C VAL A 47 -7.71 23.12 -17.09
N LYS A 48 -6.72 23.20 -16.20
CA LYS A 48 -5.41 23.81 -16.51
C LYS A 48 -4.67 23.09 -17.63
N LEU A 49 -4.81 21.76 -17.72
CA LEU A 49 -4.13 20.93 -18.71
C LEU A 49 -4.98 20.65 -19.96
N GLY A 50 -6.20 21.20 -20.05
CA GLY A 50 -7.13 20.93 -21.15
C GLY A 50 -7.51 19.45 -21.27
N SER A 51 -7.47 18.71 -20.17
CA SER A 51 -7.75 17.27 -20.20
C SER A 51 -9.24 17.01 -20.34
N THR A 52 -9.62 16.18 -21.32
CA THR A 52 -10.98 15.68 -21.49
C THR A 52 -11.29 14.49 -20.56
N GLY A 53 -10.27 13.96 -19.88
CA GLY A 53 -10.38 12.83 -18.96
C GLY A 53 -10.24 13.22 -17.49
N ARG A 54 -10.51 12.26 -16.59
CA ARG A 54 -10.31 12.46 -15.15
C ARG A 54 -8.82 12.44 -14.81
N ILE A 55 -8.33 13.54 -14.25
CA ILE A 55 -7.05 13.57 -13.53
C ILE A 55 -7.30 13.29 -12.05
N MET A 56 -6.60 12.29 -11.53
CA MET A 56 -6.65 11.89 -10.13
C MET A 56 -5.23 11.89 -9.54
N LEU A 57 -5.12 12.24 -8.27
CA LEU A 57 -3.89 12.31 -7.52
C LEU A 57 -3.91 11.22 -6.45
N LYS A 58 -2.90 10.35 -6.47
CA LYS A 58 -2.71 9.35 -5.41
C LYS A 58 -1.90 9.98 -4.30
N ASP A 59 -2.56 10.34 -3.19
CA ASP A 59 -1.94 11.10 -2.10
C ASP A 59 -1.17 10.21 -1.12
N GLU A 60 0.02 9.79 -1.53
CA GLU A 60 0.92 8.97 -0.70
C GLU A 60 1.54 9.73 0.49
N THR A 61 1.28 11.04 0.63
CA THR A 61 1.76 11.83 1.77
C THR A 61 1.01 11.51 3.07
N GLN A 62 -0.12 10.81 2.95
CA GLN A 62 -0.95 10.36 4.07
C GLN A 62 -0.43 9.04 4.69
N ASN A 63 0.66 8.48 4.18
CA ASN A 63 1.33 7.38 4.87
C ASN A 63 2.02 7.87 6.16
N PRO A 64 2.33 6.97 7.11
CA PRO A 64 2.84 7.33 8.43
C PRO A 64 4.08 8.25 8.46
N THR A 65 5.01 8.11 7.51
CA THR A 65 6.21 8.97 7.40
C THR A 65 6.12 10.00 6.28
N GLY A 66 4.96 10.12 5.63
CA GLY A 66 4.73 11.07 4.56
C GLY A 66 5.28 10.67 3.20
N THR A 67 5.70 9.42 3.02
CA THR A 67 6.26 8.94 1.75
C THR A 67 5.68 7.59 1.31
N CYS A 68 5.62 7.38 0.00
CA CYS A 68 5.24 6.10 -0.59
C CYS A 68 6.17 4.92 -0.17
N LYS A 69 7.37 5.23 0.35
CA LYS A 69 8.35 4.22 0.79
C LYS A 69 7.86 3.38 1.96
N ASP A 70 6.90 3.87 2.74
CA ASP A 70 6.36 3.13 3.89
C ASP A 70 5.81 1.77 3.49
N ARG A 71 5.19 1.69 2.30
CA ARG A 71 4.65 0.44 1.74
C ARG A 71 5.71 -0.65 1.55
N LEU A 72 6.93 -0.28 1.17
CA LEU A 72 8.01 -1.23 0.91
C LEU A 72 8.87 -1.46 2.15
N ARG A 73 9.11 -0.42 2.95
CA ARG A 73 10.10 -0.43 4.03
C ARG A 73 9.75 -1.43 5.12
N LEU A 74 8.46 -1.61 5.41
CA LEU A 74 8.01 -2.51 6.47
C LEU A 74 8.17 -3.99 6.11
N TRP A 75 7.99 -4.34 4.83
CA TRP A 75 8.34 -5.67 4.33
C TRP A 75 9.85 -5.96 4.47
N VAL A 76 10.71 -4.98 4.14
CA VAL A 76 12.17 -5.14 4.30
C VAL A 76 12.54 -5.37 5.77
N LEU A 77 11.91 -4.64 6.70
CA LEU A 77 12.16 -4.80 8.14
C LEU A 77 11.76 -6.18 8.64
N GLU A 78 10.59 -6.70 8.23
CA GLU A 78 10.15 -8.06 8.56
C GLU A 78 11.19 -9.09 8.09
N ARG A 79 11.70 -8.96 6.86
CA ARG A 79 12.67 -9.92 6.31
C ARG A 79 13.99 -9.87 7.07
N LEU A 80 14.44 -8.68 7.47
CA LEU A 80 15.64 -8.50 8.26
C LEU A 80 15.48 -9.12 9.66
N GLN A 81 14.33 -8.95 10.31
CA GLN A 81 14.06 -9.57 11.62
C GLN A 81 14.12 -11.10 11.55
N LYS A 82 13.50 -11.71 10.54
CA LYS A 82 13.59 -13.16 10.31
C LYS A 82 15.04 -13.62 10.11
N SER A 83 15.83 -12.88 9.33
CA SER A 83 17.24 -13.22 9.09
C SER A 83 18.16 -13.15 10.32
N VAL A 84 17.79 -12.36 11.34
CA VAL A 84 18.52 -12.29 12.61
C VAL A 84 18.12 -13.45 13.54
N GLN A 85 16.85 -13.85 13.51
CA GLN A 85 16.31 -14.93 14.36
C GLN A 85 16.73 -16.34 13.89
N GLU A 86 17.06 -16.49 12.60
CA GLU A 86 17.53 -17.75 12.00
C GLU A 86 19.04 -18.02 12.22
N LYS A 87 19.74 -17.13 12.94
CA LYS A 87 21.16 -17.29 13.32
C LYS A 87 21.31 -17.64 14.79
#